data_AF-A0AAD1BV45-F1
#
_entry.id   AF-A0AAD1BV45-F1
#
_cell.length_a   1.000
_cell.length_b   1.000
_cell.length_c   1.000
_cell.angle_alpha   90.00
_cell.angle_beta   90.00
_cell.angle_gamma   90.00
#
_symmetry.space_group_name_H-M   'P 1'
#
loop_
_entity.id
_entity.type
_entity.pdbx_description
1 polymer ?
#
loop_
_entity_poly.entity_id
_entity_poly.type
_entity_poly.pdbx_seq_one_letter_code
_entity_poly.pdbx_strand_id
1 'polypeptide(L)'
;MYESMMKVIGGYGLISGFAVIGVTMWLSYWLSARLTRGRLHGSAIAIFLGLVLSYVGGVMTGGQKGLVDIPLLSGIGLLGGAMLRDFAIVATAFGVNVEELKRAGVSGVVALFFGILTSFVAGVGVAMAFGYTDAVSLTTIGAGAVTYIVGPVTGAAIGASSEVMALSIAAGLVKAILVMVATPFVAPFIGLNNPRTAVIFGGLMGTSSGVAGGLAATDPKLVPYGCLTAAFYTALGCLLGPSLLFFVMRGVAG
;
A
#
# COMPACT_ATOMS: atom_id res chain seq x y z
N MET A 1 -22.86 -29.93 -10.14
CA MET A 1 -22.81 -28.50 -9.74
C MET A 1 -21.40 -28.05 -9.40
N TYR A 2 -20.69 -28.73 -8.51
CA TYR A 2 -19.31 -28.40 -8.12
C TYR A 2 -18.31 -28.37 -9.30
N GLU A 3 -18.30 -29.41 -10.14
CA GLU A 3 -17.44 -29.45 -11.34
C GLU A 3 -17.75 -28.35 -12.35
N SER A 4 -19.05 -28.04 -12.56
CA SER A 4 -19.48 -26.95 -13.43
C SER A 4 -19.01 -25.59 -12.89
N MET A 5 -19.07 -25.40 -11.57
CA MET A 5 -18.57 -24.20 -10.90
C MET A 5 -17.05 -24.07 -11.04
N MET A 6 -16.31 -25.16 -10.82
CA MET A 6 -14.86 -25.24 -11.00
C MET A 6 -14.43 -24.93 -12.43
N LYS A 7 -15.18 -25.41 -13.43
CA LYS A 7 -14.91 -25.13 -14.85
C LYS A 7 -15.09 -23.66 -15.19
N VAL A 8 -16.13 -23.01 -14.68
CA VAL A 8 -16.39 -21.57 -14.91
C VAL A 8 -15.38 -20.71 -14.17
N ILE A 9 -15.13 -20.99 -12.88
CA ILE A 9 -14.19 -20.22 -12.06
C ILE A 9 -12.75 -20.39 -12.54
N GLY A 10 -12.36 -21.62 -12.90
CA GLY A 10 -11.04 -21.89 -13.50
C GLY A 10 -10.88 -21.22 -14.87
N GLY A 11 -11.93 -21.17 -15.69
CA GLY A 11 -11.92 -20.47 -16.98
C GLY A 11 -11.89 -18.94 -16.85
N TYR A 12 -12.51 -18.38 -15.80
CA TYR A 12 -12.63 -16.94 -15.56
C TYR A 12 -12.02 -16.52 -14.23
N GLY A 13 -10.77 -16.94 -13.98
CA GLY A 13 -10.07 -16.68 -12.71
C GLY A 13 -10.08 -15.21 -12.29
N LEU A 14 -9.81 -14.29 -13.21
CA LEU A 14 -9.81 -12.85 -12.91
C LEU A 14 -11.19 -12.34 -12.43
N ILE A 15 -12.28 -12.76 -13.09
CA ILE A 15 -13.65 -12.37 -12.71
C ILE A 15 -13.98 -12.91 -11.32
N SER A 16 -13.62 -14.16 -11.04
CA SER A 16 -13.81 -14.75 -9.72
C SER A 16 -13.03 -14.00 -8.62
N GLY A 17 -11.80 -13.58 -8.92
CA GLY A 17 -10.99 -12.75 -8.03
C GLY A 17 -11.65 -11.42 -7.71
N PHE A 18 -12.13 -10.69 -8.73
CA PHE A 18 -12.88 -9.45 -8.54
C PHE A 18 -14.17 -9.65 -7.74
N ALA A 19 -14.91 -10.74 -7.98
CA ALA A 19 -16.15 -11.04 -7.25
C ALA A 19 -15.86 -11.27 -5.76
N VAL A 20 -14.86 -12.09 -5.44
CA VAL A 20 -14.48 -12.37 -4.05
C VAL A 20 -14.03 -11.08 -3.34
N ILE A 21 -13.11 -10.32 -3.94
CA ILE A 21 -12.64 -9.06 -3.35
C ILE A 21 -13.76 -8.03 -3.24
N GLY A 22 -14.65 -7.94 -4.22
CA GLY A 22 -15.83 -7.08 -4.18
C GLY A 22 -16.77 -7.42 -3.02
N VAL A 23 -17.03 -8.71 -2.79
CA VAL A 23 -17.82 -9.17 -1.63
C VAL A 23 -17.10 -8.86 -0.32
N THR A 24 -15.78 -9.10 -0.22
CA THR A 24 -15.00 -8.77 0.97
C THR A 24 -15.06 -7.27 1.27
N MET A 25 -14.94 -6.42 0.25
CA MET A 25 -15.04 -4.97 0.39
C MET A 25 -16.43 -4.55 0.85
N TRP A 26 -17.49 -5.08 0.22
CA TRP A 26 -18.88 -4.79 0.61
C TRP A 26 -19.16 -5.17 2.07
N LEU A 27 -18.78 -6.39 2.47
CA LEU A 27 -18.89 -6.85 3.86
C LEU A 27 -18.11 -5.94 4.82
N SER A 28 -16.91 -5.49 4.41
CA SER A 28 -16.07 -4.64 5.25
C SER A 28 -16.67 -3.24 5.46
N TYR A 29 -17.25 -2.64 4.43
CA TYR A 29 -17.98 -1.37 4.57
C TYR A 29 -19.28 -1.54 5.38
N TRP A 30 -20.00 -2.64 5.20
CA TRP A 30 -21.18 -2.96 6.00
C TRP A 30 -20.83 -3.12 7.50
N LEU A 31 -19.76 -3.85 7.82
CA LEU A 31 -19.23 -4.00 9.18
C LEU A 31 -18.78 -2.67 9.76
N SER A 32 -18.05 -1.85 8.99
CA SER A 32 -17.64 -0.51 9.39
C SER A 32 -18.83 0.35 9.82
N ALA A 33 -19.89 0.39 9.00
CA ALA A 33 -21.08 1.17 9.28
C ALA A 33 -21.84 0.65 10.52
N ARG A 34 -22.01 -0.67 10.64
CA ARG A 34 -22.81 -1.28 11.72
C ARG A 34 -22.10 -1.28 13.07
N LEU A 35 -20.82 -1.67 13.11
CA LEU A 35 -20.08 -1.88 14.36
C LEU A 35 -19.35 -0.63 14.84
N THR A 36 -18.81 0.15 13.91
CA THR A 36 -17.91 1.27 14.25
C THR A 36 -18.53 2.63 13.96
N ARG A 37 -19.79 2.66 13.49
CA ARG A 37 -20.49 3.87 13.02
C ARG A 37 -19.66 4.65 12.00
N GLY A 38 -18.86 3.95 11.18
CA GLY A 38 -17.98 4.53 10.17
C GLY A 38 -16.64 5.08 10.70
N ARG A 39 -16.31 4.91 11.98
CA ARG A 39 -15.02 5.40 12.54
C ARG A 39 -13.80 4.64 12.01
N LEU A 40 -13.93 3.34 11.75
CA LEU A 40 -12.89 2.56 11.06
C LEU A 40 -13.22 2.49 9.58
N HIS A 41 -12.33 2.97 8.72
CA HIS A 41 -12.53 2.92 7.28
C HIS A 41 -12.64 1.46 6.79
N GLY A 42 -13.59 1.19 5.88
CA GLY A 42 -13.91 -0.17 5.41
C GLY A 42 -12.69 -0.91 4.84
N SER A 43 -11.75 -0.22 4.20
CA SER A 43 -10.54 -0.84 3.68
C SER A 43 -9.63 -1.44 4.76
N ALA A 44 -9.56 -0.86 5.97
CA ALA A 44 -8.77 -1.41 7.06
C ALA A 44 -9.33 -2.77 7.52
N ILE A 45 -10.66 -2.88 7.59
CA ILE A 45 -11.36 -4.13 7.90
C ILE A 45 -11.12 -5.15 6.78
N ALA A 46 -11.16 -4.73 5.51
CA ALA A 46 -10.91 -5.62 4.38
C ALA A 46 -9.48 -6.18 4.38
N ILE A 47 -8.47 -5.36 4.70
CA ILE A 47 -7.08 -5.80 4.85
C ILE A 47 -6.98 -6.84 5.97
N PHE A 48 -7.57 -6.55 7.13
CA PHE A 48 -7.57 -7.48 8.26
C PHE A 48 -8.23 -8.82 7.92
N LEU A 49 -9.43 -8.79 7.31
CA LEU A 49 -10.13 -9.98 6.84
C LEU A 49 -9.30 -10.77 5.82
N GLY A 50 -8.66 -10.08 4.87
CA GLY A 50 -7.79 -10.69 3.87
C GLY A 50 -6.61 -11.42 4.52
N LEU A 51 -5.96 -10.82 5.52
CA LEU A 51 -4.87 -11.44 6.28
C LEU A 51 -5.33 -12.67 7.06
N VAL A 52 -6.46 -12.58 7.77
CA VAL A 52 -7.04 -13.72 8.52
C VAL A 52 -7.40 -14.85 7.56
N LEU A 53 -8.07 -14.55 6.46
CA LEU A 53 -8.44 -15.55 5.46
C LEU A 53 -7.21 -16.17 4.80
N SER A 54 -6.16 -15.39 4.53
CA SER A 54 -4.89 -15.91 4.00
C SER A 54 -4.20 -16.85 4.96
N TYR A 55 -4.19 -16.53 6.26
CA TYR A 55 -3.64 -17.40 7.29
C TYR A 55 -4.42 -18.72 7.39
N VAL A 56 -5.75 -18.63 7.52
CA VAL A 56 -6.63 -19.81 7.59
C VAL A 56 -6.48 -20.67 6.33
N GLY A 57 -6.46 -20.04 5.15
CA GLY A 57 -6.26 -20.71 3.87
C GLY A 57 -4.94 -21.49 3.82
N GLY A 58 -3.84 -20.88 4.25
CA GLY A 58 -2.52 -21.54 4.29
C GLY A 58 -2.46 -22.70 5.28
N VAL A 59 -3.06 -22.55 6.47
CA VAL A 59 -3.13 -23.63 7.47
C VAL A 59 -3.97 -24.80 6.96
N MET A 60 -5.10 -24.52 6.29
CA MET A 60 -6.00 -25.56 5.77
C MET A 60 -5.43 -26.31 4.56
N THR A 61 -4.70 -25.62 3.67
CA THR A 61 -4.12 -26.23 2.47
C THR A 61 -2.73 -26.83 2.71
N GLY A 62 -2.05 -26.44 3.79
CA GLY A 62 -0.63 -26.72 4.00
C GLY A 62 0.28 -26.02 2.99
N GLY A 63 -0.27 -25.09 2.20
CA GLY A 63 0.43 -24.37 1.14
C GLY A 63 1.03 -23.05 1.63
N GLN A 64 1.86 -22.44 0.79
CA GLN A 64 2.58 -21.20 1.11
C GLN A 64 1.96 -19.94 0.50
N LYS A 65 0.88 -20.05 -0.29
CA LYS A 65 0.23 -18.92 -1.00
C LYS A 65 -1.13 -18.55 -0.40
N GLY A 66 -1.45 -19.09 0.78
CA GLY A 66 -2.66 -18.75 1.52
C GLY A 66 -3.93 -19.14 0.77
N LEU A 67 -4.85 -18.19 0.58
CA LEU A 67 -6.10 -18.44 -0.16
C LEU A 67 -5.90 -18.84 -1.62
N VAL A 68 -4.78 -18.47 -2.23
CA VAL A 68 -4.50 -18.77 -3.64
C VAL A 68 -4.30 -20.28 -3.86
N ASP A 69 -3.90 -21.01 -2.81
CA ASP A 69 -3.76 -22.48 -2.88
C ASP A 69 -5.11 -23.20 -2.94
N ILE A 70 -6.22 -22.51 -2.65
CA ILE A 70 -7.57 -23.06 -2.83
C ILE A 70 -7.95 -22.89 -4.30
N PRO A 71 -8.23 -23.98 -5.05
CA PRO A 71 -8.47 -23.92 -6.50
C PRO A 71 -9.57 -22.92 -6.90
N LEU A 72 -10.63 -22.84 -6.09
CA LEU A 72 -11.77 -21.93 -6.30
C LEU A 72 -11.41 -20.45 -6.12
N LEU A 73 -10.32 -20.14 -5.42
CA LEU A 73 -9.87 -18.79 -5.09
C LEU A 73 -8.54 -18.42 -5.76
N SER A 74 -8.02 -19.29 -6.63
CA SER A 74 -6.77 -19.08 -7.37
C SER A 74 -6.74 -17.75 -8.17
N GLY A 75 -7.91 -17.27 -8.60
CA GLY A 75 -8.10 -15.98 -9.25
C GLY A 75 -7.66 -14.76 -8.43
N ILE A 76 -7.64 -14.87 -7.10
CA ILE A 76 -7.12 -13.82 -6.20
C ILE A 76 -5.63 -13.59 -6.46
N GLY A 77 -4.87 -14.65 -6.78
CA GLY A 77 -3.45 -14.54 -7.09
C GLY A 77 -3.16 -13.75 -8.37
N LEU A 78 -4.04 -13.84 -9.37
CA LEU A 78 -3.96 -13.00 -10.57
C LEU A 78 -4.25 -11.54 -10.24
N LEU A 79 -5.24 -11.29 -9.39
CA LEU A 79 -5.64 -9.95 -8.98
C LEU A 79 -4.58 -9.24 -8.12
N GLY A 80 -3.99 -9.98 -7.17
CA GLY A 80 -2.93 -9.48 -6.28
C GLY A 80 -1.51 -9.59 -6.85
N GLY A 81 -1.37 -10.11 -8.08
CA GLY A 81 -0.07 -10.31 -8.72
C GLY A 81 0.59 -9.02 -9.20
N ALA A 82 1.86 -9.14 -9.60
CA ALA A 82 2.65 -8.01 -10.06
C ALA A 82 2.00 -7.26 -11.24
N MET A 83 1.39 -7.98 -12.19
CA MET A 83 0.78 -7.37 -13.38
C MET A 83 -0.34 -6.37 -13.02
N LEU A 84 -1.32 -6.75 -12.19
CA LEU A 84 -2.39 -5.83 -11.82
C LEU A 84 -1.95 -4.74 -10.85
N ARG A 85 -0.99 -5.05 -9.97
CA ARG A 85 -0.36 -4.02 -9.13
C ARG A 85 0.26 -2.93 -10.01
N ASP A 86 1.06 -3.33 -11.00
CA ASP A 86 1.77 -2.39 -11.87
C ASP A 86 0.78 -1.63 -12.78
N PHE A 87 -0.25 -2.31 -13.29
CA PHE A 87 -1.37 -1.67 -13.98
C PHE A 87 -2.05 -0.61 -13.11
N ALA A 88 -2.34 -0.91 -11.84
CA ALA A 88 -2.98 0.02 -10.93
C ALA A 88 -2.10 1.24 -10.63
N ILE A 89 -0.78 1.07 -10.52
CA ILE A 89 0.18 2.18 -10.37
C ILE A 89 0.11 3.09 -11.59
N VAL A 90 0.21 2.51 -12.79
CA VAL A 90 0.18 3.28 -14.05
C VAL A 90 -1.17 3.97 -14.25
N ALA A 91 -2.29 3.27 -13.99
CA ALA A 91 -3.62 3.85 -14.06
C ALA A 91 -3.81 5.02 -13.10
N THR A 92 -3.25 4.92 -11.88
CA THR A 92 -3.26 6.03 -10.92
C THR A 92 -2.45 7.22 -11.43
N ALA A 93 -1.30 6.97 -12.07
CA ALA A 93 -0.48 8.02 -12.68
C ALA A 93 -1.20 8.74 -13.82
N PHE A 94 -2.02 8.04 -14.62
CA PHE A 94 -2.87 8.68 -15.64
C PHE A 94 -3.98 9.55 -15.06
N GLY A 95 -4.43 9.28 -13.82
CA GLY A 95 -5.42 10.10 -13.11
C GLY A 95 -4.88 11.41 -12.55
N VAL A 96 -3.59 11.69 -12.73
CA VAL A 96 -2.92 12.85 -12.16
C VAL A 96 -3.20 14.12 -12.95
N ASN A 97 -3.68 15.17 -12.28
CA ASN A 97 -3.75 16.52 -12.85
C ASN A 97 -2.43 17.29 -12.62
N VAL A 98 -1.69 17.49 -13.71
CA VAL A 98 -0.39 18.21 -13.71
C VAL A 98 -0.55 19.66 -13.25
N GLU A 99 -1.71 20.28 -13.44
CA GLU A 99 -1.96 21.66 -13.04
C GLU A 99 -2.05 21.80 -11.51
N GLU A 100 -2.69 20.84 -10.84
CA GLU A 100 -2.72 20.77 -9.38
C GLU A 100 -1.32 20.49 -8.78
N LEU A 101 -0.50 19.70 -9.48
CA LEU A 101 0.91 19.52 -9.08
C LEU A 101 1.70 20.84 -9.21
N LYS A 102 1.46 21.64 -10.26
CA LYS A 102 2.10 22.95 -10.39
C LYS A 102 1.66 23.90 -9.28
N ARG A 103 0.39 23.85 -8.85
CA ARG A 103 -0.15 24.65 -7.75
C ARG A 103 0.42 24.26 -6.38
N ALA A 104 0.73 22.98 -6.18
CA ALA A 104 1.43 22.49 -4.99
C ALA A 104 2.80 23.17 -4.78
N GLY A 105 3.43 23.60 -5.88
CA GLY A 105 4.69 24.32 -5.91
C GLY A 105 5.84 23.54 -5.25
N VAL A 106 6.86 24.28 -4.82
CA VAL A 106 8.07 23.72 -4.20
C VAL A 106 7.75 22.93 -2.93
N SER A 107 6.74 23.36 -2.16
CA SER A 107 6.34 22.67 -0.93
C SER A 107 5.90 21.23 -1.16
N GLY A 108 5.19 20.94 -2.26
CA GLY A 108 4.80 19.57 -2.59
C GLY A 108 5.99 18.69 -2.96
N VAL A 109 6.91 19.22 -3.77
CA VAL A 109 8.14 18.48 -4.18
C VAL A 109 9.02 18.17 -2.98
N VAL A 110 9.27 19.15 -2.11
CA VAL A 110 10.06 18.97 -0.89
C VAL A 110 9.40 17.94 0.03
N ALA A 111 8.08 18.01 0.21
CA ALA A 111 7.34 17.03 1.00
C ALA A 111 7.52 15.60 0.49
N LEU A 112 7.49 15.38 -0.83
CA LEU A 112 7.68 14.06 -1.45
C LEU A 112 9.06 13.49 -1.10
N PHE A 113 10.14 14.21 -1.39
CA PHE A 113 11.49 13.73 -1.11
C PHE A 113 11.72 13.54 0.37
N PHE A 114 11.30 14.50 1.20
CA PHE A 114 11.46 14.41 2.64
C PHE A 114 10.73 13.20 3.20
N GLY A 115 9.45 13.01 2.85
CA GLY A 115 8.66 11.88 3.31
C GLY A 115 9.26 10.53 2.89
N ILE A 116 9.74 10.40 1.65
CA ILE A 116 10.39 9.18 1.14
C ILE A 116 11.63 8.89 1.98
N LEU A 117 12.53 9.87 2.11
CA LEU A 117 13.79 9.70 2.82
C LEU A 117 13.56 9.38 4.30
N THR A 118 12.68 10.10 4.99
CA THR A 118 12.40 9.84 6.40
C THR A 118 11.77 8.48 6.62
N SER A 119 10.83 8.08 5.76
CA SER A 119 10.19 6.76 5.85
C SER A 119 11.17 5.63 5.56
N PHE A 120 12.02 5.82 4.55
CA PHE A 120 13.05 4.85 4.17
C PHE A 120 14.06 4.65 5.30
N VAL A 121 14.62 5.74 5.83
CA VAL A 121 15.60 5.70 6.93
C VAL A 121 14.97 5.06 8.18
N ALA A 122 13.72 5.40 8.52
CA ALA A 122 13.02 4.75 9.63
C ALA A 122 12.87 3.24 9.40
N GLY A 123 12.47 2.82 8.19
CA GLY A 123 12.34 1.41 7.84
C GLY A 123 13.66 0.65 7.87
N VAL A 124 14.73 1.23 7.34
CA VAL A 124 16.10 0.67 7.42
C VAL A 124 16.55 0.58 8.88
N GLY A 125 16.31 1.60 9.69
CA GLY A 125 16.62 1.60 11.12
C GLY A 125 15.95 0.46 11.87
N VAL A 126 14.66 0.22 11.60
CA VAL A 126 13.94 -0.94 12.15
C VAL A 126 14.54 -2.24 11.62
N ALA A 127 14.78 -2.37 10.32
CA ALA A 127 15.35 -3.60 9.75
C ALA A 127 16.71 -3.95 10.37
N MET A 128 17.60 -2.96 10.56
CA MET A 128 18.88 -3.16 11.25
C MET A 128 18.69 -3.59 12.71
N ALA A 129 17.73 -3.00 13.43
CA ALA A 129 17.43 -3.39 14.82
C ALA A 129 16.93 -4.84 14.92
N PHE A 130 16.30 -5.36 13.88
CA PHE A 130 15.88 -6.76 13.76
C PHE A 130 16.96 -7.67 13.14
N GLY A 131 18.18 -7.17 12.92
CA GLY A 131 19.34 -7.97 12.53
C GLY A 131 19.59 -8.10 11.03
N TYR A 132 18.84 -7.40 10.17
CA TYR A 132 19.15 -7.34 8.74
C TYR A 132 20.38 -6.45 8.50
N THR A 133 21.34 -6.94 7.73
CA THR A 133 22.59 -6.19 7.44
C THR A 133 22.88 -6.06 5.96
N ASP A 134 22.28 -6.89 5.10
CA ASP A 134 22.55 -6.86 3.67
C ASP A 134 21.77 -5.75 2.97
N ALA A 135 22.40 -5.14 1.96
CA ALA A 135 21.83 -4.00 1.23
C ALA A 135 20.49 -4.32 0.56
N VAL A 136 20.29 -5.57 0.11
CA VAL A 136 19.06 -6.00 -0.57
C VAL A 136 17.89 -6.02 0.41
N SER A 137 18.06 -6.64 1.57
CA SER A 137 17.02 -6.70 2.61
C SER A 137 16.73 -5.34 3.21
N LEU A 138 17.77 -4.58 3.56
CA LEU A 138 17.62 -3.23 4.13
C LEU A 138 16.87 -2.30 3.18
N THR A 139 17.28 -2.27 1.91
CA THR A 139 16.62 -1.42 0.91
C THR A 139 15.19 -1.87 0.67
N THR A 140 14.91 -3.18 0.61
CA THR A 140 13.56 -3.69 0.36
C THR A 140 12.62 -3.36 1.53
N ILE A 141 13.04 -3.57 2.78
CA ILE A 141 12.22 -3.26 3.96
C ILE A 141 12.06 -1.75 4.12
N GLY A 142 13.13 -0.97 3.92
CA GLY A 142 13.08 0.50 3.90
C GLY A 142 12.10 1.03 2.84
N ALA A 143 12.17 0.49 1.62
CA ALA A 143 11.23 0.76 0.54
C ALA A 143 9.79 0.37 0.90
N GLY A 144 9.60 -0.71 1.66
CA GLY A 144 8.30 -1.08 2.23
C GLY A 144 7.73 -0.04 3.18
N ALA A 145 8.57 0.55 4.03
CA ALA A 145 8.18 1.65 4.91
C ALA A 145 7.84 2.94 4.15
N VAL A 146 8.39 3.14 2.96
CA VAL A 146 7.94 4.19 2.03
C VAL A 146 6.47 3.93 1.68
N THR A 147 6.17 2.82 1.01
CA THR A 147 4.80 2.29 0.85
C THR A 147 4.81 0.76 0.67
N TYR A 148 3.67 0.12 0.93
CA TYR A 148 3.48 -1.33 0.70
C TYR A 148 3.55 -1.74 -0.78
N ILE A 149 3.67 -0.78 -1.70
CA ILE A 149 3.88 -1.00 -3.14
C ILE A 149 5.38 -0.85 -3.48
N VAL A 150 6.02 0.19 -2.95
CA VAL A 150 7.42 0.51 -3.25
C VAL A 150 8.35 -0.60 -2.77
N GLY A 151 8.06 -1.21 -1.61
CA GLY A 151 8.78 -2.38 -1.09
C GLY A 151 8.90 -3.54 -2.09
N PRO A 152 7.79 -4.18 -2.47
CA PRO A 152 7.85 -5.34 -3.38
C PRO A 152 8.24 -4.98 -4.82
N VAL A 153 8.05 -3.73 -5.28
CA VAL A 153 8.62 -3.28 -6.58
C VAL A 153 10.15 -3.21 -6.48
N THR A 154 10.67 -2.60 -5.42
CA THR A 154 12.11 -2.48 -5.17
C THR A 154 12.74 -3.85 -4.99
N GLY A 155 12.18 -4.69 -4.12
CA GLY A 155 12.67 -6.03 -3.83
C GLY A 155 12.70 -6.92 -5.07
N ALA A 156 11.64 -6.89 -5.90
CA ALA A 156 11.64 -7.64 -7.15
C ALA A 156 12.72 -7.16 -8.13
N ALA A 157 12.99 -5.86 -8.20
CA ALA A 157 13.99 -5.28 -9.09
C ALA A 157 15.43 -5.59 -8.66
N ILE A 158 15.70 -5.67 -7.35
CA ILE A 158 17.05 -5.90 -6.80
C ILE A 158 17.29 -7.36 -6.37
N GLY A 159 16.33 -8.26 -6.56
CA GLY A 159 16.47 -9.70 -6.30
C GLY A 159 16.30 -10.12 -4.83
N ALA A 160 15.45 -9.43 -4.07
CA ALA A 160 15.12 -9.80 -2.69
C ALA A 160 14.31 -11.10 -2.59
N SER A 161 14.42 -11.80 -1.46
CA SER A 161 13.61 -12.99 -1.19
C SER A 161 12.13 -12.63 -1.01
N SER A 162 11.25 -13.60 -1.27
CA SER A 162 9.80 -13.46 -1.07
C SER A 162 9.44 -13.11 0.37
N GLU A 163 10.19 -13.62 1.35
CA GLU A 163 10.00 -13.33 2.77
C GLU A 163 10.28 -11.85 3.09
N VAL A 164 11.39 -11.32 2.58
CA VAL A 164 11.75 -9.90 2.74
C VAL A 164 10.74 -9.01 2.04
N MET A 165 10.28 -9.39 0.84
CA MET A 165 9.21 -8.68 0.15
C MET A 165 7.91 -8.68 0.96
N ALA A 166 7.54 -9.81 1.57
CA ALA A 166 6.36 -9.89 2.43
C ALA A 166 6.48 -8.98 3.66
N LEU A 167 7.65 -8.96 4.32
CA LEU A 167 7.93 -8.04 5.43
C LEU A 167 7.84 -6.57 5.01
N SER A 168 8.32 -6.24 3.82
CA SER A 168 8.23 -4.87 3.27
C SER A 168 6.77 -4.43 3.06
N ILE A 169 5.91 -5.33 2.58
CA ILE A 169 4.47 -5.07 2.43
C ILE A 169 3.86 -4.83 3.81
N ALA A 170 4.19 -5.65 4.80
CA ALA A 170 3.71 -5.50 6.16
C ALA A 170 4.10 -4.13 6.77
N ALA A 171 5.35 -3.71 6.61
CA ALA A 171 5.82 -2.40 7.08
C ALA A 171 4.99 -1.24 6.49
N GLY A 172 4.75 -1.27 5.18
CA GLY A 172 3.95 -0.25 4.49
C GLY A 172 2.47 -0.28 4.87
N LEU A 173 1.90 -1.48 5.11
CA LEU A 173 0.51 -1.64 5.55
C LEU A 173 0.31 -1.07 6.95
N VAL A 174 1.24 -1.33 7.88
CA VAL A 174 1.20 -0.75 9.23
C VAL A 174 1.18 0.78 9.15
N LYS A 175 2.09 1.36 8.35
CA LYS A 175 2.11 2.82 8.12
C LYS A 175 0.76 3.31 7.57
N ALA A 176 0.22 2.68 6.53
CA ALA A 176 -1.04 3.10 5.90
C ALA A 176 -2.23 3.07 6.88
N ILE A 177 -2.34 2.03 7.69
CA ILE A 177 -3.39 1.92 8.72
C ILE A 177 -3.21 3.00 9.80
N LEU A 178 -1.97 3.23 10.25
CA LEU A 178 -1.67 4.28 11.23
C LEU A 178 -2.06 5.66 10.68
N VAL A 179 -1.70 5.99 9.44
CA VAL A 179 -2.12 7.26 8.80
C VAL A 179 -3.64 7.35 8.79
N MET A 180 -4.33 6.31 8.30
CA MET A 180 -5.78 6.28 8.17
C MET A 180 -6.50 6.55 9.49
N VAL A 181 -6.05 5.91 10.58
CA VAL A 181 -6.68 5.99 11.89
C VAL A 181 -6.27 7.25 12.65
N ALA A 182 -5.00 7.68 12.57
CA ALA A 182 -4.50 8.80 13.35
C ALA A 182 -4.85 10.16 12.74
N THR A 183 -5.00 10.25 11.41
CA THR A 183 -5.19 11.54 10.71
C THR A 183 -6.34 12.38 11.28
N PRO A 184 -7.56 11.85 11.52
CA PRO A 184 -8.67 12.68 12.02
C PRO A 184 -8.38 13.33 13.38
N PHE A 185 -7.55 12.68 14.21
CA PHE A 185 -7.16 13.20 15.52
C PHE A 185 -6.02 14.21 15.40
N VAL A 186 -5.09 14.02 14.48
CA VAL A 186 -3.92 14.89 14.28
C VAL A 186 -4.24 16.12 13.43
N ALA A 187 -5.21 16.01 12.52
CA ALA A 187 -5.56 17.03 11.53
C ALA A 187 -5.79 18.44 12.09
N PRO A 188 -6.51 18.63 13.22
CA PRO A 188 -6.69 19.96 13.81
C PRO A 188 -5.38 20.59 14.30
N PHE A 189 -4.44 19.77 14.79
CA PHE A 189 -3.16 20.24 15.33
C PHE A 189 -2.18 20.67 14.24
N ILE A 190 -2.27 20.08 13.05
CA ILE A 190 -1.38 20.39 11.91
C ILE A 190 -2.02 21.35 10.89
N GLY A 191 -3.24 21.84 11.14
CA GLY A 191 -3.95 22.74 10.23
C GLY A 191 -4.30 22.10 8.88
N LEU A 192 -4.70 20.82 8.89
CA LEU A 192 -5.08 20.08 7.67
C LEU A 192 -6.49 20.46 7.22
N ASN A 193 -6.65 21.69 6.73
CA ASN A 193 -7.94 22.32 6.43
C ASN A 193 -8.01 23.00 5.05
N ASN A 194 -7.00 22.86 4.20
CA ASN A 194 -6.98 23.49 2.88
C ASN A 194 -6.24 22.61 1.85
N PRO A 195 -6.44 22.86 0.54
CA PRO A 195 -5.80 22.06 -0.51
C PRO A 195 -4.27 21.99 -0.40
N ARG A 196 -3.61 23.09 -0.02
CA ARG A 196 -2.15 23.15 0.07
C ARG A 196 -1.62 22.25 1.20
N THR A 197 -2.24 22.29 2.37
CA THR A 197 -1.85 21.40 3.47
C THR A 197 -2.19 19.94 3.17
N ALA A 198 -3.28 19.66 2.45
CA ALA A 198 -3.61 18.32 1.97
C ALA A 198 -2.57 17.75 1.00
N VAL A 199 -2.09 18.55 0.05
CA VAL A 199 -0.97 18.20 -0.85
C VAL A 199 0.30 17.86 -0.07
N ILE A 200 0.69 18.72 0.88
CA ILE A 200 1.91 18.50 1.69
C ILE A 200 1.74 17.23 2.53
N PHE A 201 0.59 17.05 3.16
CA PHE A 201 0.26 15.86 3.93
C PHE A 201 0.34 14.58 3.09
N GLY A 202 -0.24 14.59 1.89
CA GLY A 202 -0.16 13.46 0.96
C GLY A 202 1.28 13.15 0.54
N GLY A 203 2.09 14.19 0.30
CA GLY A 203 3.51 14.04 -0.02
C GLY A 203 4.38 13.58 1.16
N LEU A 204 4.03 13.92 2.40
CA LEU A 204 4.78 13.47 3.58
C LEU A 204 4.41 12.04 3.99
N MET A 205 3.10 11.75 4.02
CA MET A 205 2.60 10.45 4.47
C MET A 205 2.74 9.39 3.38
N GLY A 206 2.51 9.73 2.11
CA GLY A 206 2.83 8.88 0.97
C GLY A 206 1.95 7.64 0.75
N THR A 207 1.02 7.34 1.66
CA THR A 207 0.14 6.16 1.59
C THR A 207 -1.18 6.53 0.94
N SER A 208 -1.45 6.16 -0.32
CA SER A 208 -2.69 6.57 -1.00
C SER A 208 -3.96 6.17 -0.25
N SER A 209 -4.04 4.93 0.23
CA SER A 209 -5.19 4.44 1.02
C SER A 209 -5.29 5.12 2.39
N GLY A 210 -4.15 5.29 3.09
CA GLY A 210 -4.10 5.95 4.38
C GLY A 210 -4.48 7.43 4.33
N VAL A 211 -3.97 8.15 3.33
CA VAL A 211 -4.27 9.56 3.08
C VAL A 211 -5.72 9.73 2.65
N ALA A 212 -6.22 8.88 1.75
CA ALA A 212 -7.62 8.90 1.32
C ALA A 212 -8.57 8.72 2.52
N GLY A 213 -8.37 7.65 3.31
CA GLY A 213 -9.23 7.36 4.46
C GLY A 213 -9.12 8.41 5.56
N GLY A 214 -7.90 8.88 5.85
CA GLY A 214 -7.66 9.92 6.86
C GLY A 214 -8.28 11.26 6.49
N LEU A 215 -8.13 11.69 5.22
CA LEU A 215 -8.74 12.92 4.72
C LEU A 215 -10.26 12.77 4.60
N ALA A 216 -10.78 11.62 4.17
CA ALA A 216 -12.22 11.41 4.09
C ALA A 216 -12.91 11.53 5.46
N ALA A 217 -12.23 11.10 6.53
CA ALA A 217 -12.71 11.26 7.90
C ALA A 217 -12.46 12.67 8.49
N THR A 218 -11.65 13.50 7.84
CA THR A 218 -11.34 14.88 8.26
C THR A 218 -12.16 15.90 7.47
N ASP A 219 -11.93 15.98 6.16
CA ASP A 219 -12.69 16.77 5.18
C ASP A 219 -12.63 16.06 3.81
N PRO A 220 -13.75 15.48 3.33
CA PRO A 220 -13.82 14.81 2.04
C PRO A 220 -13.38 15.66 0.84
N LYS A 221 -13.50 16.99 0.92
CA LYS A 221 -13.08 17.90 -0.17
C LYS A 221 -11.57 17.93 -0.36
N LEU A 222 -10.81 17.56 0.67
CA LEU A 222 -9.34 17.55 0.63
C LEU A 222 -8.77 16.27 0.00
N VAL A 223 -9.57 15.19 -0.07
CA VAL A 223 -9.16 13.87 -0.54
C VAL A 223 -8.44 13.90 -1.90
N PRO A 224 -8.97 14.56 -2.95
CA PRO A 224 -8.31 14.56 -4.27
C PRO A 224 -6.89 15.14 -4.22
N TYR A 225 -6.68 16.20 -3.44
CA TYR A 225 -5.40 16.91 -3.35
C TYR A 225 -4.32 16.08 -2.64
N GLY A 226 -4.67 15.41 -1.55
CA GLY A 226 -3.75 14.53 -0.84
C GLY A 226 -3.48 13.23 -1.59
N CYS A 227 -4.49 12.62 -2.20
CA CYS A 227 -4.33 11.38 -2.96
C CYS A 227 -3.43 11.57 -4.19
N LEU A 228 -3.52 12.71 -4.87
CA LEU A 228 -2.68 13.05 -6.01
C LEU A 228 -1.19 13.00 -5.64
N THR A 229 -0.82 13.65 -4.54
CA THR A 229 0.57 13.69 -4.08
C THR A 229 1.04 12.35 -3.51
N ALA A 230 0.19 11.62 -2.80
CA ALA A 230 0.51 10.27 -2.34
C ALA A 230 0.76 9.28 -3.51
N ALA A 231 0.07 9.46 -4.64
CA ALA A 231 0.35 8.69 -5.86
C ALA A 231 1.74 9.00 -6.41
N PHE A 232 2.12 10.28 -6.50
CA PHE A 232 3.46 10.69 -6.89
C PHE A 232 4.53 10.17 -5.94
N TYR A 233 4.24 10.18 -4.64
CA TYR A 233 5.14 9.64 -3.64
C TYR A 233 5.45 8.17 -3.91
N THR A 234 4.43 7.37 -4.25
CA THR A 234 4.61 5.97 -4.61
C THR A 234 5.42 5.83 -5.89
N ALA A 235 5.10 6.60 -6.94
CA ALA A 235 5.83 6.53 -8.21
C ALA A 235 7.31 6.92 -8.05
N LEU A 236 7.58 8.02 -7.33
CA LEU A 236 8.93 8.48 -7.02
C LEU A 236 9.66 7.48 -6.13
N GLY A 237 8.98 6.87 -5.15
CA GLY A 237 9.53 5.79 -4.35
C GLY A 237 9.92 4.57 -5.18
N CYS A 238 9.08 4.15 -6.13
CA CYS A 238 9.37 3.04 -7.05
C CYS A 238 10.55 3.36 -7.99
N LEU A 239 10.76 4.64 -8.32
CA LEU A 239 11.94 5.07 -9.07
C LEU A 239 13.20 5.05 -8.18
N LEU A 240 13.14 5.70 -7.00
CA LEU A 240 14.30 5.91 -6.13
C LEU A 240 14.74 4.65 -5.39
N GLY A 241 13.80 3.78 -5.01
CA GLY A 241 14.02 2.54 -4.26
C GLY A 241 15.10 1.64 -4.88
N PRO A 242 14.87 1.10 -6.09
CA PRO A 242 15.83 0.20 -6.75
C PRO A 242 17.03 0.94 -7.36
N SER A 243 17.00 2.28 -7.43
CA SER A 243 18.07 3.09 -7.99
C SER A 243 18.90 3.78 -6.91
N LEU A 244 18.67 5.08 -6.67
CA LEU A 244 19.46 5.91 -5.79
C LEU A 244 19.55 5.35 -4.37
N LEU A 245 18.42 4.94 -3.78
CA LEU A 245 18.39 4.44 -2.41
C LEU A 245 19.14 3.11 -2.29
N PHE A 246 18.97 2.20 -3.24
CA PHE A 246 19.73 0.96 -3.28
C PHE A 246 21.25 1.20 -3.44
N PHE A 247 21.67 2.08 -4.36
CA PHE A 247 23.08 2.38 -4.56
C PHE A 247 23.72 3.03 -3.31
N VAL A 248 23.00 3.94 -2.66
CA VAL A 248 23.44 4.52 -1.38
C VAL A 248 23.55 3.43 -0.31
N MET A 249 22.54 2.57 -0.17
CA MET A 249 22.58 1.48 0.81
C MET A 249 23.70 0.48 0.53
N ARG A 250 23.98 0.16 -0.73
CA ARG A 250 25.11 -0.69 -1.11
C ARG A 250 26.44 -0.06 -0.69
N GLY A 251 26.60 1.26 -0.90
CA GLY A 251 27.79 1.98 -0.43
C GLY A 251 27.97 1.98 1.09
N VAL A 252 26.87 1.93 1.86
CA VAL A 252 26.89 1.94 3.33
C VAL A 252 27.02 0.53 3.92
N ALA A 253 26.35 -0.46 3.33
CA ALA A 253 26.21 -1.81 3.88
C ALA A 253 27.12 -2.87 3.22
N GLY A 254 27.86 -2.51 2.14
CA GLY A 254 28.78 -3.40 1.42
C GLY A 254 28.15 -4.10 0.22
#